data_AF-A0A1J9Q0V0-F1
#
_entry.id   AF-A0A1J9Q0V0-F1
#
_cell.length_a   1.000
_cell.length_b   1.000
_cell.length_c   1.000
_cell.angle_alpha   90.00
_cell.angle_beta   90.00
_cell.angle_gamma   90.00
#
_symmetry.space_group_name_H-M   'P 1'
#
loop_
_entity.id
_entity.type
_entity.pdbx_description
1 polymer ?
#
loop_
_entity_poly.entity_id
_entity_poly.type
_entity_poly.pdbx_seq_one_letter_code
_entity_poly.pdbx_strand_id
1 'polypeptide(L)'
;REECASRSTVIAGLHSYCSQFYSESSHPFWKYNDKRGGSVYIGHLGPFASFLDCYRDGVWTVCDCYDKNNGGSWTSNGTSINVNFCKW
;
A
#
# COMPACT_ATOMS: atom_id res chain seq x y z
N ARG A 1 17.63 9.31 -8.16
CA ARG A 1 16.30 8.66 -8.02
C ARG A 1 16.29 8.05 -6.63
N GLU A 2 15.30 8.38 -5.81
CA GLU A 2 15.12 7.77 -4.49
C GLU A 2 15.06 6.24 -4.61
N GLU A 3 15.47 5.54 -3.54
CA GLU A 3 15.44 4.08 -3.44
C GLU A 3 13.98 3.60 -3.33
N CYS A 4 13.27 3.58 -4.46
CA CYS A 4 11.90 3.08 -4.52
C CYS A 4 11.87 1.55 -4.67
N ALA A 5 10.91 0.91 -4.01
CA ALA A 5 10.64 -0.50 -4.16
C ALA A 5 10.15 -0.81 -5.58
N SER A 6 10.49 -2.00 -6.09
CA SER A 6 9.96 -2.46 -7.37
C SER A 6 8.44 -2.64 -7.32
N ARG A 7 7.76 -2.54 -8.46
CA ARG A 7 6.30 -2.71 -8.56
C ARG A 7 5.85 -4.04 -7.96
N SER A 8 6.57 -5.12 -8.26
CA SER A 8 6.33 -6.44 -7.65
C SER A 8 6.44 -6.43 -6.13
N THR A 9 7.41 -5.70 -5.57
CA THR A 9 7.57 -5.58 -4.11
C THR A 9 6.42 -4.79 -3.50
N VAL A 10 5.98 -3.70 -4.15
CA VAL A 10 4.81 -2.92 -3.69
C VAL A 10 3.56 -3.80 -3.66
N ILE A 11 3.32 -4.59 -4.71
CA ILE A 11 2.18 -5.51 -4.81
C ILE A 11 2.25 -6.62 -3.75
N ALA A 12 3.44 -7.19 -3.54
CA ALA A 12 3.65 -8.18 -2.47
C ALA A 12 3.43 -7.58 -1.06
N GLY A 13 3.87 -6.33 -0.86
CA GLY A 13 3.62 -5.58 0.36
C GLY A 13 2.12 -5.38 0.60
N LEU A 14 1.35 -4.98 -0.42
CA LEU A 14 -0.10 -4.83 -0.34
C LEU A 14 -0.79 -6.14 0.02
N HIS A 15 -0.40 -7.25 -0.62
CA HIS A 15 -0.94 -8.57 -0.27
C HIS A 15 -0.68 -8.89 1.20
N SER A 16 0.56 -8.74 1.67
CA SER A 16 0.94 -9.03 3.05
C SER A 16 0.21 -8.11 4.05
N TYR A 17 0.13 -6.82 3.76
CA TYR A 17 -0.54 -5.83 4.60
C TYR A 17 -2.03 -6.13 4.72
N CYS A 18 -2.73 -6.24 3.59
CA CYS A 18 -4.16 -6.50 3.59
C CYS A 18 -4.49 -7.85 4.20
N SER A 19 -3.63 -8.87 4.12
CA SER A 19 -3.90 -10.16 4.76
C SER A 19 -3.96 -10.10 6.29
N GLN A 20 -3.36 -9.07 6.89
CA GLN A 20 -3.24 -8.92 8.34
C GLN A 20 -4.15 -7.82 8.90
N PHE A 21 -4.24 -6.68 8.21
CA PHE A 21 -4.75 -5.46 8.83
C PHE A 21 -6.05 -4.92 8.21
N TYR A 22 -6.60 -5.55 7.15
CA TYR A 22 -7.70 -4.96 6.36
C TYR A 22 -8.94 -4.59 7.17
N SER A 23 -9.26 -5.34 8.22
CA SER A 23 -10.47 -5.16 9.03
C SER A 23 -10.29 -4.21 10.20
N GLU A 24 -9.08 -3.70 10.42
CA GLU A 24 -8.81 -2.75 11.50
C GLU A 24 -9.38 -1.37 11.15
N SER A 25 -9.67 -0.53 12.14
CA SER A 25 -10.17 0.82 11.87
C SER A 25 -9.06 1.76 11.38
N SER A 26 -7.83 1.48 11.76
CA SER A 26 -6.63 2.10 11.24
C SER A 26 -5.43 1.31 11.74
N HIS A 27 -4.33 1.34 11.00
CA HIS A 27 -3.06 0.78 11.44
C HIS A 27 -1.94 1.75 11.04
N PRO A 28 -0.91 1.95 11.90
CA PRO A 28 0.27 2.74 11.53
C PRO A 28 0.88 2.26 10.22
N PHE A 29 1.64 3.14 9.53
CA PHE A 29 2.32 2.74 8.31
C PHE A 29 3.21 1.53 8.56
N TRP A 30 2.86 0.42 7.92
CA TRP A 30 3.61 -0.82 7.98
C TRP A 30 4.63 -0.84 6.86
N LYS A 31 5.87 -1.21 7.22
CA LYS A 31 7.00 -1.22 6.29
C LYS A 31 7.23 -2.64 5.76
N TYR A 32 7.32 -2.77 4.44
CA TYR A 32 7.73 -4.00 3.77
C TYR A 32 9.02 -3.77 2.96
N ASN A 33 10.02 -4.62 3.19
CA ASN A 33 11.34 -4.46 2.58
C ASN A 33 11.50 -5.40 1.37
N ASP A 34 12.05 -4.86 0.29
CA ASP A 34 12.66 -5.64 -0.78
C ASP A 34 14.00 -6.22 -0.31
N LYS A 35 14.37 -7.38 -0.84
CA LYS A 35 15.73 -7.93 -0.72
C LYS A 35 16.78 -7.01 -1.37
N ARG A 36 16.36 -6.12 -2.26
CA ARG A 36 17.22 -5.13 -2.95
C ARG A 36 17.32 -3.77 -2.24
N GLY A 37 16.80 -3.64 -1.03
CA GLY A 37 16.91 -2.41 -0.22
C GLY A 37 15.79 -1.39 -0.42
N GLY A 38 14.95 -1.54 -1.46
CA GLY A 38 13.73 -0.74 -1.62
C GLY A 38 12.73 -1.04 -0.49
N SER A 39 12.00 -0.02 -0.03
CA SER A 39 10.99 -0.17 1.03
C SER A 39 9.66 0.40 0.55
N VAL A 40 8.57 -0.28 0.87
CA VAL A 40 7.20 0.23 0.70
C VAL A 40 6.56 0.42 2.06
N TYR A 41 5.80 1.50 2.21
CA TYR A 41 5.05 1.82 3.42
C TYR A 41 3.57 1.84 3.09
N ILE A 42 2.78 1.07 3.83
CA ILE A 42 1.35 0.89 3.57
C ILE A 42 0.58 1.22 4.84
N GLY A 43 -0.46 2.05 4.70
CA GLY A 43 -1.34 2.45 5.79
C GLY A 43 -2.78 2.55 5.31
N HIS A 44 -3.73 2.42 6.23
CA HIS A 44 -5.14 2.64 5.92
C HIS A 44 -5.86 3.37 7.05
N LEU A 45 -6.97 4.02 6.70
CA LEU A 45 -7.95 4.55 7.63
C LEU A 45 -9.32 3.99 7.25
N GLY A 46 -10.12 3.59 8.23
CA GLY A 46 -11.40 2.92 8.04
C GLY A 46 -11.24 1.43 7.66
N PRO A 47 -12.07 0.54 8.21
CA PRO A 47 -11.96 -0.89 7.93
C PRO A 47 -12.45 -1.20 6.51
N PHE A 48 -11.71 -2.04 5.80
CA PHE A 48 -12.19 -2.67 4.58
C PHE A 48 -13.12 -3.84 4.92
N ALA A 49 -14.14 -4.03 4.07
CA ALA A 49 -15.10 -5.12 4.22
C ALA A 49 -14.44 -6.51 4.02
N SER A 50 -13.37 -6.57 3.22
CA SER A 50 -12.66 -7.81 2.93
C SER A 50 -11.19 -7.55 2.58
N PHE A 51 -10.38 -8.61 2.71
CA PHE A 51 -9.02 -8.66 2.18
C PHE A 51 -8.96 -8.24 0.70
N LEU A 52 -9.91 -8.75 -0.10
CA LEU A 52 -9.96 -8.50 -1.55
C LEU A 52 -10.21 -7.04 -1.87
N ASP A 53 -11.07 -6.34 -1.11
CA ASP A 53 -11.32 -4.91 -1.33
C ASP A 53 -10.07 -4.08 -1.00
N CYS A 54 -9.45 -4.31 0.16
CA CYS A 54 -8.18 -3.66 0.53
C CYS A 54 -7.12 -3.86 -0.55
N TYR A 55 -6.94 -5.11 -0.99
CA TYR A 55 -5.92 -5.45 -1.97
C TYR A 55 -6.22 -4.85 -3.34
N ARG A 56 -7.46 -4.99 -3.84
CA ARG A 56 -7.86 -4.43 -5.15
C ARG A 56 -7.64 -2.92 -5.18
N ASP A 57 -8.15 -2.20 -4.18
CA ASP A 57 -8.12 -0.74 -4.17
C ASP A 57 -6.68 -0.21 -3.98
N GLY A 58 -5.86 -0.94 -3.21
CA GLY A 58 -4.42 -0.72 -3.14
C GLY A 58 -3.72 -0.95 -4.49
N VAL A 59 -4.02 -2.04 -5.19
CA VAL A 59 -3.42 -2.34 -6.51
C VAL A 59 -3.80 -1.29 -7.55
N TRP A 60 -5.05 -0.80 -7.53
CA TRP A 60 -5.49 0.28 -8.41
C TRP A 60 -4.69 1.56 -8.16
N THR A 61 -4.47 1.90 -6.89
CA THR A 61 -3.59 3.01 -6.50
C THR A 61 -2.19 2.87 -7.10
N VAL A 62 -1.62 1.67 -7.06
CA VAL A 62 -0.31 1.37 -7.68
C VAL A 62 -0.39 1.53 -9.20
N CYS A 63 -1.41 1.00 -9.87
CA CYS A 63 -1.57 1.14 -11.31
C CYS A 63 -1.62 2.59 -11.78
N ASP A 64 -2.28 3.46 -11.01
CA ASP A 64 -2.46 4.85 -11.38
C ASP A 64 -1.24 5.71 -11.08
N CYS A 65 -0.53 5.43 -9.97
CA CYS A 65 0.52 6.31 -9.43
C CYS A 65 1.94 5.80 -9.67
N TYR A 66 2.15 4.49 -9.82
CA TYR A 66 3.50 3.93 -9.97
C TYR A 66 4.15 4.45 -11.27
N ASP A 67 5.43 4.81 -11.19
CA ASP A 67 6.23 5.55 -12.20
C ASP A 67 5.85 7.03 -12.43
N LYS A 68 4.78 7.53 -11.82
CA LYS A 68 4.37 8.95 -11.90
C LYS A 68 4.67 9.70 -10.59
N ASN A 69 4.44 9.04 -9.46
CA ASN A 69 4.56 9.60 -8.12
C ASN A 69 5.32 8.63 -7.21
N ASN A 70 5.84 9.14 -6.08
CA ASN A 70 6.47 8.32 -5.05
C ASN A 70 5.46 7.48 -4.26
N GLY A 71 4.17 7.71 -4.43
CA GLY A 71 3.09 7.02 -3.73
C GLY A 71 1.73 7.43 -4.26
N GLY A 72 0.69 6.93 -3.62
CA GLY A 72 -0.68 7.28 -3.92
C GLY A 72 -1.64 6.85 -2.83
N SER A 73 -2.89 7.29 -2.97
CA SER A 73 -3.97 6.85 -2.10
C SER A 73 -5.25 6.63 -2.89
N TRP A 74 -6.08 5.74 -2.36
CA TRP A 74 -7.47 5.57 -2.75
C TRP A 74 -8.35 5.86 -1.54
N THR A 75 -9.52 6.47 -1.74
CA THR A 75 -10.45 6.80 -0.65
C THR A 75 -11.89 6.70 -1.14
N SER A 76 -12.73 6.01 -0.36
CA SER A 76 -14.18 5.93 -0.58
C SER A 76 -14.90 5.56 0.72
N ASN A 77 -16.08 6.13 0.95
CA ASN A 77 -16.98 5.76 2.06
C ASN A 77 -16.30 5.64 3.44
N GLY A 78 -15.46 6.61 3.80
CA GLY A 78 -14.76 6.63 5.09
C GLY A 78 -13.60 5.63 5.21
N THR A 79 -13.26 4.93 4.12
CA THR A 79 -12.13 4.01 4.01
C THR A 79 -11.09 4.57 3.06
N SER A 80 -9.81 4.44 3.38
CA SER A 80 -8.70 4.86 2.53
C SER A 80 -7.52 3.90 2.67
N ILE A 81 -6.80 3.67 1.57
CA ILE A 81 -5.50 2.99 1.57
C ILE A 81 -4.46 3.93 0.98
N ASN A 82 -3.29 3.97 1.62
CA ASN A 82 -2.18 4.86 1.30
C ASN A 82 -0.94 4.01 1.11
N VAL A 83 -0.22 4.24 0.01
CA VAL A 83 0.97 3.47 -0.35
C VAL A 83 2.08 4.44 -0.73
N ASN A 84 3.20 4.39 -0.02
CA ASN A 84 4.43 5.06 -0.40
C ASN A 84 5.41 4.01 -0.95
N PHE A 85 5.78 4.16 -2.23
CA PHE A 85 6.65 3.25 -2.96
C PHE A 85 8.13 3.49 -2.66
N CYS A 86 8.47 4.64 -2.07
CA CYS A 86 9.84 5.08 -1.87
C CYS A 86 10.18 5.19 -0.39
N LYS A 87 11.48 5.21 -0.11
CA LYS A 87 11.99 5.46 1.23
C LYS A 87 11.50 6.83 1.72
N TRP A 88 10.83 6.84 2.87
CA TRP A 88 10.38 8.03 3.57
C TRP A 88 11.33 8.39 4.71
#